data_AF-A0A2K1EP28-F1
#
_entry.id   AF-A0A2K1EP28-F1
#
_cell.length_a   1.000
_cell.length_b   1.000
_cell.length_c   1.000
_cell.angle_alpha   90.00
_cell.angle_beta   90.00
_cell.angle_gamma   90.00
#
_symmetry.space_group_name_H-M   'P 1'
#
loop_
_entity.id
_entity.type
_entity.pdbx_description
1 polymer ?
#
loop_
_entity_poly.entity_id
_entity_poly.type
_entity_poly.pdbx_seq_one_letter_code
_entity_poly.pdbx_strand_id
1 'polypeptide(L)'
;MSAIEYIAIIALLLSVILLIKVYSLQSRLNDLKSDVERLENRSGILGIQGSSLSGTFTATPIHSLDTGDSKEINEKLLLLIREGKKIQAIKELRTAKDLSLKDAKDYVDQLEKL
;
A
#
# COMPACT_ATOMS: atom_id res chain seq x y z
N MET A 1 -22.73 -36.59 -1.20
CA MET A 1 -22.03 -35.61 -2.04
C MET A 1 -21.06 -36.34 -2.92
N SER A 2 -21.18 -36.14 -4.23
CA SER A 2 -20.47 -36.89 -5.27
C SER A 2 -19.09 -36.26 -5.54
N ALA A 3 -18.08 -37.03 -5.95
CA ALA A 3 -16.76 -36.48 -6.29
C ALA A 3 -16.82 -35.34 -7.34
N ILE A 4 -17.76 -35.45 -8.29
CA ILE A 4 -18.07 -34.40 -9.27
C ILE A 4 -18.49 -33.08 -8.62
N GLU A 5 -19.31 -33.13 -7.56
CA GLU A 5 -19.80 -31.92 -6.88
C GLU A 5 -18.64 -31.17 -6.21
N TYR A 6 -17.72 -31.90 -5.56
CA TYR A 6 -16.52 -31.30 -4.97
C TYR A 6 -15.60 -30.66 -6.01
N ILE A 7 -15.38 -31.33 -7.15
CA ILE A 7 -14.56 -30.78 -8.24
C ILE A 7 -15.19 -29.50 -8.80
N ALA A 8 -16.51 -29.49 -9.00
CA ALA A 8 -17.23 -28.32 -9.47
C ALA A 8 -17.11 -27.14 -8.50
N ILE A 9 -17.25 -27.38 -7.18
CA ILE A 9 -17.10 -26.36 -6.15
C ILE A 9 -15.66 -25.80 -6.11
N ILE A 10 -14.65 -26.68 -6.17
CA ILE A 10 -13.25 -26.27 -6.18
C ILE A 10 -12.92 -25.45 -7.43
N ALA A 11 -13.38 -25.87 -8.60
CA ALA A 11 -13.18 -25.12 -9.85
C ALA A 11 -13.83 -23.74 -9.80
N LEU A 12 -15.05 -23.64 -9.24
CA LEU A 12 -15.75 -22.38 -9.05
C LEU A 12 -15.00 -21.46 -8.08
N LEU A 13 -14.54 -21.98 -6.93
CA LEU A 13 -13.73 -21.23 -5.98
C LEU A 13 -12.42 -20.72 -6.60
N LEU A 14 -11.71 -21.57 -7.34
CA LEU A 14 -10.47 -21.18 -8.03
C LEU A 14 -10.74 -20.09 -9.07
N SER A 15 -11.80 -20.20 -9.85
CA SER A 15 -12.21 -19.16 -10.82
C SER A 15 -12.41 -17.81 -10.15
N VAL A 16 -13.13 -17.78 -9.02
CA VAL A 16 -13.37 -16.55 -8.24
C VAL A 16 -12.06 -15.99 -7.67
N ILE A 17 -11.18 -16.84 -7.13
CA ILE A 17 -9.87 -16.42 -6.59
C ILE A 17 -8.99 -15.82 -7.69
N LEU A 18 -8.94 -16.44 -8.88
CA LEU A 18 -8.18 -15.91 -10.01
C LEU A 18 -8.74 -14.56 -10.46
N LEU A 19 -10.07 -14.41 -10.50
CA LEU A 19 -10.73 -13.17 -10.87
C LEU A 19 -10.32 -12.02 -9.93
N ILE A 20 -10.35 -12.25 -8.61
CA ILE A 20 -9.91 -11.27 -7.61
C ILE A 20 -8.45 -10.86 -7.85
N LYS A 21 -7.55 -11.82 -8.11
CA LYS A 21 -6.14 -11.51 -8.39
C LYS A 21 -5.95 -10.71 -9.67
N VAL A 22 -6.66 -11.04 -10.74
CA VAL A 22 -6.61 -10.32 -12.03
C VAL A 22 -7.07 -8.87 -11.85
N TYR A 23 -8.19 -8.65 -11.16
CA TYR A 23 -8.64 -7.28 -10.85
C TYR A 23 -7.64 -6.51 -9.99
N SER A 24 -6.98 -7.17 -9.03
CA SER A 24 -5.94 -6.52 -8.19
C SER A 24 -4.67 -6.15 -8.96
N LEU A 25 -4.37 -6.85 -10.06
CA LEU A 25 -3.23 -6.56 -10.93
C LEU A 25 -3.50 -5.38 -11.86
N GLN A 26 -4.74 -5.26 -12.35
CA GLN A 26 -5.14 -4.15 -13.21
C GLN A 26 -5.11 -2.80 -12.48
N SER A 27 -5.43 -2.76 -11.19
CA SER A 27 -5.32 -1.51 -10.39
C SER A 27 -3.92 -0.89 -10.48
N ARG A 28 -2.87 -1.72 -10.41
CA ARG A 28 -1.47 -1.25 -10.46
C ARG A 28 -1.09 -0.65 -11.82
N LEU A 29 -1.69 -1.14 -12.90
CA LEU A 29 -1.48 -0.59 -14.24
C LEU A 29 -2.24 0.73 -14.42
N ASN A 30 -3.44 0.83 -13.82
CA ASN A 30 -4.26 2.04 -13.90
C ASN A 30 -3.60 3.21 -13.15
N ASP A 31 -3.01 2.94 -11.98
CA ASP A 31 -2.27 3.95 -11.21
C ASP A 31 -1.03 4.43 -11.97
N LEU A 32 -0.27 3.50 -12.56
CA LEU A 32 0.94 3.84 -13.32
C LEU A 32 0.65 4.65 -14.59
N LYS A 33 -0.47 4.37 -15.28
CA LYS A 33 -0.93 5.20 -16.41
C LYS A 33 -1.27 6.63 -15.95
N SER A 34 -1.92 6.76 -14.80
CA SER A 34 -2.32 8.05 -14.25
C SER A 34 -1.13 8.93 -13.88
N ASP A 35 -0.05 8.34 -13.36
CA ASP A 35 1.16 9.09 -13.00
C ASP A 35 1.88 9.66 -14.23
N VAL A 36 1.95 8.90 -15.33
CA VAL A 36 2.53 9.37 -16.60
C VAL A 36 1.70 10.50 -17.21
N GLU A 37 0.38 10.35 -17.21
CA GLU A 37 -0.56 11.36 -17.75
C GLU A 37 -0.49 12.68 -16.96
N ARG A 38 -0.31 12.61 -15.63
CA ARG A 38 -0.11 13.80 -14.78
C ARG A 38 1.22 14.51 -15.03
N LEU A 39 2.30 13.78 -15.31
CA LEU A 39 3.61 14.35 -15.64
C LEU A 39 3.61 15.03 -17.01
N GLU A 40 2.94 14.42 -18.00
CA GLU A 40 2.76 14.99 -19.33
C GLU A 40 1.94 16.29 -19.27
N ASN A 41 0.79 16.27 -18.58
CA ASN A 41 -0.07 17.44 -18.46
C ASN A 41 0.56 18.60 -17.66
N ARG A 42 1.48 18.32 -16.72
CA ARG A 42 2.27 19.35 -16.01
C ARG A 42 3.38 19.94 -16.86
N SER A 43 3.99 19.14 -17.72
CA SER A 43 5.10 19.56 -18.59
C SER A 43 4.64 20.49 -19.72
N GLY A 44 3.36 20.49 -20.07
CA GLY A 44 2.77 21.40 -21.05
C GLY A 44 2.58 22.86 -20.57
N ILE A 45 2.59 23.13 -19.27
CA ILE A 45 2.25 24.46 -18.69
C ILE A 45 3.45 25.19 -18.07
N LEU A 46 4.58 24.53 -17.82
CA LEU A 46 5.75 25.15 -17.14
C LEU A 46 6.81 25.71 -18.12
N GLY A 47 6.40 26.09 -19.33
CA GLY A 47 7.31 26.67 -20.33
C GLY A 47 7.58 28.18 -20.17
N ILE A 48 6.77 28.94 -19.43
CA ILE A 48 6.91 30.42 -19.41
C ILE A 48 6.39 31.04 -18.08
N GLN A 49 7.26 31.11 -17.05
CA GLN A 49 7.45 32.27 -16.13
C GLN A 49 7.98 31.87 -14.74
N GLY A 50 9.03 32.58 -14.31
CA GLY A 50 9.16 32.99 -12.91
C GLY A 50 10.43 32.58 -12.18
N SER A 51 11.56 33.17 -12.54
CA SER A 51 12.73 33.31 -11.66
C SER A 51 12.33 34.01 -10.34
N SER A 52 12.78 33.51 -9.20
CA SER A 52 13.20 34.38 -8.09
C SER A 52 14.17 33.65 -7.16
N LEU A 53 15.37 34.19 -7.17
CA LEU A 53 16.50 33.88 -6.33
C LEU A 53 16.38 34.82 -5.12
N SER A 54 16.26 34.27 -3.93
CA SER A 54 16.52 34.97 -2.67
C SER A 54 17.06 33.97 -1.67
N GLY A 55 18.35 34.13 -1.36
CA GLY A 55 19.03 33.34 -0.36
C GLY A 55 18.66 33.80 1.04
N THR A 56 18.60 32.85 1.96
CA THR A 56 19.06 33.06 3.33
C THR A 56 19.38 31.71 3.96
N PHE A 57 20.65 31.52 4.29
CA PHE A 57 21.10 30.46 5.18
C PHE A 57 20.45 30.68 6.55
N THR A 58 19.59 29.77 7.00
CA THR A 58 19.48 29.41 8.42
C THR A 58 19.10 27.94 8.53
N ALA A 59 19.95 27.23 9.27
CA ALA A 59 19.79 25.97 9.98
C ALA A 59 18.49 25.15 9.76
N THR A 60 18.69 23.88 9.36
CA THR A 60 17.89 22.70 9.77
C THR A 60 16.39 22.91 9.95
N PRO A 61 15.55 22.46 8.99
CA PRO A 61 14.18 22.12 9.31
C PRO A 61 14.21 20.91 10.25
N ILE A 62 13.95 21.16 11.54
CA ILE A 62 13.69 20.12 12.53
C ILE A 62 12.45 19.35 12.05
N HIS A 63 12.68 18.10 11.68
CA HIS A 63 11.67 17.12 11.33
C HIS A 63 10.83 16.78 12.57
N SER A 64 9.66 17.41 12.69
CA SER A 64 8.68 17.14 13.75
C SER A 64 7.40 16.52 13.17
N LEU A 65 7.52 15.41 12.42
CA LEU A 65 6.38 14.74 11.77
C LEU A 65 6.39 13.19 11.84
N ASP A 66 7.29 12.54 12.58
CA ASP A 66 7.42 11.06 12.53
C ASP A 66 6.37 10.28 13.36
N THR A 67 5.64 10.92 14.27
CA THR A 67 4.70 10.20 15.16
C THR A 67 3.31 9.97 14.55
N GLY A 68 2.90 10.81 13.59
CA GLY A 68 1.58 10.73 12.95
C GLY A 68 1.44 9.49 12.05
N ASP A 69 2.43 9.29 11.17
CA ASP A 69 2.43 8.20 10.19
C ASP A 69 2.44 6.83 10.88
N SER A 70 3.21 6.70 11.95
CA SER A 70 3.26 5.46 12.74
C SER A 70 1.91 5.11 13.38
N LYS A 71 1.12 6.09 13.83
CA LYS A 71 -0.19 5.84 14.44
C LYS A 71 -1.24 5.44 13.40
N GLU A 72 -1.23 6.10 12.25
CA GLU A 72 -2.14 5.79 11.14
C GLU A 72 -1.87 4.39 10.55
N ILE A 73 -0.59 4.01 10.42
CA ILE A 73 -0.20 2.66 9.99
C ILE A 73 -0.69 1.61 10.98
N ASN A 74 -0.61 1.87 12.28
CA ASN A 74 -1.08 0.96 13.32
C ASN A 74 -2.60 0.77 13.28
N GLU A 75 -3.37 1.84 13.14
CA GLU A 75 -4.83 1.76 13.03
C GLU A 75 -5.25 0.97 11.78
N LYS A 76 -4.55 1.19 10.65
CA LYS A 76 -4.74 0.40 9.42
C LYS A 76 -4.40 -1.08 9.62
N LEU A 77 -3.32 -1.37 10.35
CA LEU A 77 -2.93 -2.74 10.69
C LEU A 77 -4.00 -3.44 11.54
N LEU A 78 -4.54 -2.76 12.55
CA LEU A 78 -5.61 -3.29 13.40
C LEU A 78 -6.87 -3.61 12.59
N LEU A 79 -7.27 -2.73 11.66
CA LEU A 79 -8.39 -2.99 10.75
C LEU A 79 -8.15 -4.27 9.93
N LEU A 80 -6.97 -4.40 9.32
CA LEU A 80 -6.60 -5.57 8.53
C LEU A 80 -6.57 -6.86 9.38
N ILE A 81 -6.11 -6.79 10.63
CA ILE A 81 -6.11 -7.93 11.56
C ILE A 81 -7.54 -8.34 11.92
N ARG A 82 -8.42 -7.38 12.24
CA ARG A 82 -9.85 -7.63 12.54
C ARG A 82 -10.60 -8.25 11.36
N GLU A 83 -10.23 -7.89 10.14
CA GLU A 83 -10.77 -8.47 8.91
C GLU A 83 -10.19 -9.86 8.58
N GLY A 84 -9.27 -10.40 9.39
CA GLY A 84 -8.57 -11.67 9.14
C GLY A 84 -7.51 -11.59 8.05
N LYS A 85 -7.16 -10.39 7.57
CA LYS A 85 -6.20 -10.12 6.47
C LYS A 85 -4.77 -9.97 6.99
N LYS A 86 -4.33 -10.88 7.86
CA LYS A 86 -3.02 -10.84 8.54
C LYS A 86 -1.82 -10.76 7.59
N ILE A 87 -1.83 -11.48 6.48
CA ILE A 87 -0.74 -11.44 5.49
C ILE A 87 -0.62 -10.06 4.83
N GLN A 88 -1.74 -9.38 4.63
CA GLN A 88 -1.77 -8.04 4.05
C GLN A 88 -1.25 -7.00 5.04
N ALA A 89 -1.58 -7.13 6.33
CA ALA A 89 -1.00 -6.34 7.41
C ALA A 89 0.53 -6.44 7.45
N ILE A 90 1.08 -7.67 7.41
CA ILE A 90 2.54 -7.89 7.41
C ILE A 90 3.20 -7.24 6.18
N LYS A 91 2.56 -7.35 5.01
CA LYS A 91 3.07 -6.74 3.77
C LYS A 91 3.11 -5.21 3.87
N GLU A 92 2.05 -4.61 4.39
CA GLU A 92 1.92 -3.15 4.50
C GLU A 92 2.94 -2.58 5.48
N LEU A 93 3.09 -3.22 6.64
CA LEU A 93 4.09 -2.85 7.64
C LEU A 93 5.50 -2.94 7.07
N ARG A 94 5.77 -3.99 6.28
CA ARG A 94 7.08 -4.17 5.64
C ARG A 94 7.38 -3.08 4.63
N THR A 95 6.39 -2.68 3.83
CA THR A 95 6.57 -1.61 2.84
C THR A 95 6.67 -0.23 3.48
N ALA A 96 6.02 -0.02 4.63
CA ALA A 96 6.03 1.27 5.32
C ALA A 96 7.29 1.50 6.19
N LYS A 97 7.86 0.43 6.76
CA LYS A 97 9.01 0.50 7.67
C LYS A 97 10.29 -0.21 7.18
N ASP A 98 10.27 -0.78 5.97
CA ASP A 98 11.37 -1.59 5.40
C ASP A 98 11.92 -2.66 6.38
N LEU A 99 11.01 -3.27 7.15
CA LEU A 99 11.34 -4.27 8.16
C LEU A 99 11.67 -5.63 7.53
N SER A 100 12.38 -6.49 8.26
CA SER A 100 12.49 -7.90 7.86
C SER A 100 11.13 -8.59 7.98
N LEU A 101 10.92 -9.65 7.19
CA LEU A 101 9.68 -10.44 7.23
C LEU A 101 9.40 -10.98 8.64
N LYS A 102 10.47 -11.33 9.38
CA LYS A 102 10.37 -11.79 10.77
C LYS A 102 9.85 -10.68 11.68
N ASP A 103 10.47 -9.50 11.64
CA ASP A 103 10.12 -8.38 12.52
C ASP A 103 8.71 -7.86 12.22
N ALA A 104 8.32 -7.81 10.94
CA ALA A 104 6.97 -7.42 10.55
C ALA A 104 5.91 -8.42 11.04
N LYS A 105 6.23 -9.72 11.01
CA LYS A 105 5.34 -10.76 11.54
C LYS A 105 5.21 -10.65 13.06
N ASP A 106 6.33 -10.53 13.78
CA ASP A 106 6.32 -10.45 15.24
C ASP A 106 5.54 -9.22 15.73
N TYR A 107 5.65 -8.09 15.02
CA TYR A 107 4.88 -6.88 15.32
C TYR A 107 3.36 -7.06 15.12
N VAL A 108 2.96 -7.66 14.00
CA VAL A 108 1.53 -7.95 13.73
C VAL A 108 0.97 -8.97 14.71
N ASP A 109 1.76 -9.99 15.09
CA ASP A 109 1.39 -10.99 16.11
C ASP A 109 1.20 -10.35 17.50
N GLN A 110 2.03 -9.35 17.85
CA GLN A 110 1.85 -8.56 19.08
C GLN A 110 0.57 -7.73 19.04
N LEU A 111 0.29 -7.09 17.90
CA LEU A 111 -0.88 -6.25 17.71
C LEU A 111 -2.21 -7.03 17.74
N GLU A 112 -2.19 -8.29 17.29
CA GLU A 112 -3.34 -9.20 17.35
C GLU A 112 -3.66 -9.66 18.78
N LYS A 113 -2.67 -9.63 19.68
CA LYS A 113 -2.81 -10.07 21.07
C LYS A 113 -3.25 -8.95 22.03
N LEU A 114 -3.27 -7.70 21.56
CA LEU A 114 -3.78 -6.52 22.27
C LEU A 114 -5.30 -6.41 22.13
#